data_AF-A0A089LD33-F1
#
_entry.id   AF-A0A089LD33-F1
#
_cell.length_a   1.000
_cell.length_b   1.000
_cell.length_c   1.000
_cell.angle_alpha   90.00
_cell.angle_beta   90.00
_cell.angle_gamma   90.00
#
_symmetry.space_group_name_H-M   'P 1'
#
loop_
_entity.id
_entity.type
_entity.pdbx_description
1 polymer ?
#
loop_
_entity_poly.entity_id
_entity_poly.type
_entity_poly.pdbx_seq_one_letter_code
_entity_poly.pdbx_strand_id
1 'polypeptide(L)'
;MAPVALEIIWNRAVEFDDGMVLVNIPVDKETEEATVRMNYPDTGYISIKPKQTGDVAVRVYDWMGQHLEGRINGIACAPSREGNLLVFRNVTAGDVVELEHPVETAVVKETVRGEQYSVSWRGCDVVDIVPRGEHLRLYQRDLQIPKYYPSADDVHFTGAANYGPTQQAQGKK
;
A
#
# COMPACT_ATOMS: atom_id res chain seq x y z
N MET A 1 -9.66 -14.95 -7.16
CA MET A 1 -8.20 -14.98 -6.89
C MET A 1 -7.65 -13.61 -6.52
N ALA A 2 -7.88 -12.54 -7.29
CA ALA A 2 -7.38 -11.20 -6.95
C ALA A 2 -7.80 -10.69 -5.55
N PRO A 3 -9.05 -10.88 -5.07
CA PRO A 3 -9.44 -10.42 -3.73
C PRO A 3 -8.66 -11.12 -2.61
N VAL A 4 -8.45 -12.43 -2.74
CA VAL A 4 -7.72 -13.25 -1.76
C VAL A 4 -6.24 -12.86 -1.73
N ALA A 5 -5.64 -12.56 -2.88
CA ALA A 5 -4.24 -12.11 -2.92
C ALA A 5 -4.06 -10.75 -2.21
N LEU A 6 -4.97 -9.80 -2.45
CA LEU A 6 -4.94 -8.50 -1.79
C LEU A 6 -5.18 -8.63 -0.28
N GLU A 7 -6.10 -9.50 0.14
CA GLU A 7 -6.32 -9.79 1.55
C GLU A 7 -5.07 -10.39 2.22
N ILE A 8 -4.41 -11.35 1.58
CA ILE A 8 -3.16 -11.92 2.10
C ILE A 8 -2.09 -10.83 2.24
N ILE A 9 -1.89 -10.00 1.21
CA ILE A 9 -0.92 -8.90 1.28
C ILE A 9 -1.27 -7.92 2.40
N TRP A 10 -2.55 -7.54 2.50
CA TRP A 10 -3.03 -6.65 3.56
C TRP A 10 -2.75 -7.23 4.95
N ASN A 11 -3.02 -8.52 5.14
CA ASN A 11 -2.77 -9.21 6.41
C ASN A 11 -1.26 -9.27 6.72
N ARG A 12 -0.41 -9.47 5.71
CA ARG A 12 1.05 -9.56 5.86
C ARG A 12 1.78 -8.21 5.88
N ALA A 13 1.09 -7.10 5.58
CA ALA A 13 1.72 -5.78 5.57
C ALA A 13 2.25 -5.37 6.96
N VAL A 14 1.50 -5.71 8.01
CA VAL A 14 1.87 -5.55 9.41
C VAL A 14 1.49 -6.84 10.12
N GLU A 15 2.47 -7.51 10.70
CA GLU A 15 2.33 -8.77 11.44
C GLU A 15 2.74 -8.56 12.90
N PHE A 16 2.23 -9.41 13.79
CA PHE A 16 2.65 -9.47 15.18
C PHE A 16 3.05 -10.91 15.49
N ASP A 17 4.27 -11.10 15.99
CA ASP A 17 4.80 -12.40 16.35
C ASP A 17 5.77 -12.26 17.54
N ASP A 18 5.67 -13.16 18.51
CA ASP A 18 6.52 -13.20 19.71
C ASP A 18 6.76 -11.84 20.40
N GLY A 19 5.70 -11.04 20.55
CA GLY A 19 5.80 -9.71 21.18
C GLY A 19 6.42 -8.62 20.28
N MET A 20 6.66 -8.90 19.00
CA MET A 20 7.23 -7.98 18.03
C MET A 20 6.20 -7.54 17.00
N VAL A 21 6.07 -6.24 16.79
CA VAL A 21 5.35 -5.66 15.64
C VAL A 21 6.30 -5.63 14.45
N LEU A 22 5.97 -6.34 13.37
CA LEU A 22 6.74 -6.37 12.13
C LEU A 22 6.00 -5.63 11.02
N VAL A 23 6.55 -4.49 10.58
CA VAL A 23 6.06 -3.77 9.41
C VAL A 23 6.83 -4.25 8.18
N ASN A 24 6.17 -5.06 7.35
CA ASN A 24 6.74 -5.52 6.10
C ASN A 24 6.53 -4.51 4.97
N ILE A 25 5.31 -4.00 4.80
CA ILE A 25 4.96 -3.11 3.69
C ILE A 25 4.63 -1.75 4.28
N PRO A 26 5.22 -0.65 3.76
CA PRO A 26 4.80 0.68 4.15
C PRO A 26 3.37 0.89 3.66
N VAL A 27 2.42 0.88 4.59
CA VAL A 27 1.01 1.19 4.35
C VAL A 27 0.38 1.66 5.65
N ASP A 28 -0.54 2.60 5.55
CA ASP A 28 -1.39 2.99 6.66
C ASP A 28 -2.26 1.81 7.09
N LYS A 29 -2.08 1.33 8.32
CA LYS A 29 -2.83 0.19 8.85
C LYS A 29 -3.01 0.29 10.36
N GLU A 30 -4.24 0.02 10.79
CA GLU A 30 -4.60 -0.14 12.19
C GLU A 30 -4.80 -1.64 12.47
N THR A 31 -4.16 -2.15 13.51
CA THR A 31 -4.29 -3.53 14.00
C THR A 31 -4.67 -3.52 15.48
N GLU A 32 -4.92 -4.67 16.10
CA GLU A 32 -5.12 -4.73 17.56
C GLU A 32 -3.83 -4.39 18.32
N GLU A 33 -2.68 -4.61 17.69
CA GLU A 33 -1.36 -4.55 18.30
C GLU A 33 -0.60 -3.25 18.00
N ALA A 34 -0.93 -2.56 16.90
CA ALA A 34 -0.26 -1.31 16.53
C ALA A 34 -1.07 -0.44 15.55
N THR A 35 -0.74 0.85 15.54
CA THR A 35 -1.08 1.79 14.48
C THR A 35 0.17 2.07 13.65
N VAL A 36 0.09 1.91 12.32
CA VAL A 36 1.14 2.25 11.37
C VAL A 36 0.65 3.37 10.46
N ARG A 37 1.50 4.39 10.27
CA ARG A 37 1.28 5.50 9.34
C ARG A 37 2.51 5.71 8.48
N MET A 38 2.30 6.13 7.25
CA MET A 38 3.38 6.48 6.32
C MET A 38 3.08 7.77 5.56
N ASN A 39 4.11 8.36 4.97
CA ASN A 39 3.97 9.57 4.16
C ASN A 39 4.49 9.41 2.71
N TYR A 40 4.58 8.17 2.22
CA TYR A 40 4.91 7.94 0.81
C TYR A 40 3.74 8.39 -0.09
N PRO A 41 4.05 8.92 -1.29
CA PRO A 41 5.38 9.10 -1.87
C PRO A 41 6.08 10.42 -1.49
N ASP A 42 5.45 11.27 -0.70
CA ASP A 42 5.94 12.64 -0.44
C ASP A 42 7.27 12.62 0.33
N THR A 43 7.33 11.90 1.45
CA THR A 43 8.55 11.72 2.26
C THR A 43 8.76 10.26 2.64
N GLY A 44 10.03 9.87 2.86
CA GLY A 44 10.38 8.56 3.39
C GLY A 44 10.18 8.49 4.90
N TYR A 45 8.94 8.63 5.36
CA TYR A 45 8.56 8.62 6.78
C TYR A 45 7.59 7.48 7.08
N ILE A 46 7.89 6.73 8.13
CA ILE A 46 7.02 5.69 8.69
C ILE A 46 6.95 5.91 10.20
N SER A 47 5.75 5.92 10.77
CA SER A 47 5.55 5.90 12.22
C SER A 47 4.72 4.70 12.67
N ILE A 48 5.15 4.12 13.78
CA ILE A 48 4.54 2.94 14.39
C ILE A 48 4.27 3.26 15.85
N LYS A 49 3.01 3.13 16.25
CA LYS A 49 2.59 3.22 17.64
C LYS A 49 2.14 1.84 18.12
N PRO A 50 3.01 1.04 18.78
CA PRO A 50 2.60 -0.24 19.33
C PRO A 50 1.63 -0.01 20.50
N LYS A 51 0.66 -0.92 20.66
CA LYS A 51 -0.33 -0.94 21.74
C LYS A 51 0.05 -1.90 22.85
N GLN A 52 1.11 -2.69 22.64
CA GLN A 52 1.70 -3.60 23.60
C GLN A 52 3.22 -3.35 23.68
N THR A 53 3.81 -3.53 24.85
CA THR A 53 5.26 -3.35 25.04
C THR A 53 5.99 -4.53 24.42
N GLY A 54 7.03 -4.24 23.64
CA GLY A 54 7.79 -5.25 22.92
C GLY A 54 8.71 -4.63 21.87
N ASP A 55 9.09 -5.42 20.88
CA ASP A 55 9.98 -4.94 19.83
C ASP A 55 9.17 -4.42 18.63
N VAL A 56 9.75 -3.48 17.90
CA VAL A 56 9.20 -2.99 16.63
C VAL A 56 10.24 -3.17 15.56
N ALA A 57 9.91 -3.91 14.50
CA ALA A 57 10.78 -4.13 13.36
C ALA A 57 10.17 -3.55 12.09
N VAL A 58 10.98 -2.83 11.31
CA VAL A 58 10.59 -2.32 9.99
C VAL A 58 11.46 -2.98 8.93
N ARG A 59 10.82 -3.58 7.92
CA ARG A 59 11.51 -4.12 6.76
C ARG A 59 12.06 -2.96 5.92
N VAL A 60 13.36 -2.99 5.71
CA VAL A 60 14.09 -2.06 4.86
C VAL A 60 14.26 -2.66 3.48
N TYR A 61 14.04 -1.83 2.48
CA TYR A 61 14.19 -2.15 1.07
C TYR A 61 15.38 -1.41 0.47
N ASP A 62 15.92 -1.94 -0.63
CA ASP A 62 17.10 -1.36 -1.29
C ASP A 62 16.88 0.10 -1.72
N TRP A 63 15.67 0.45 -2.16
CA TRP A 63 15.30 1.81 -2.56
C TRP A 63 15.28 2.81 -1.40
N MET A 64 15.27 2.37 -0.15
CA MET A 64 15.39 3.26 1.02
C MET A 64 16.83 3.77 1.22
N GLY A 65 17.80 3.15 0.54
CA GLY A 65 19.22 3.53 0.65
C GLY A 65 19.84 3.15 2.00
N GLN A 66 20.94 3.81 2.33
CA GLN A 66 21.73 3.52 3.55
C GLN A 66 21.51 4.55 4.68
N HIS A 67 20.94 5.71 4.36
CA HIS A 67 20.72 6.79 5.31
C HIS A 67 19.35 6.63 5.96
N LEU A 68 19.32 5.89 7.07
CA LEU A 68 18.11 5.56 7.82
C LEU A 68 18.23 6.16 9.22
N GLU A 69 17.25 6.98 9.60
CA GLU A 69 17.19 7.63 10.90
C GLU A 69 16.06 7.03 11.73
N GLY A 70 16.39 6.49 12.90
CA GLY A 70 15.41 5.97 13.85
C GLY A 70 15.16 6.97 14.99
N ARG A 71 13.91 7.12 15.41
CA ARG A 71 13.54 7.89 16.61
C ARG A 71 12.48 7.15 17.42
N ILE A 72 12.47 7.41 18.73
CA ILE A 72 11.37 7.03 19.61
C ILE A 72 10.89 8.30 20.31
N ASN A 73 9.61 8.64 20.11
CA ASN A 73 9.00 9.89 20.61
C ASN A 73 9.81 11.14 20.21
N GLY A 74 10.27 11.20 18.95
CA GLY A 74 11.10 12.30 18.43
C GLY A 74 12.57 12.29 18.89
N ILE A 75 12.97 11.38 19.78
CA ILE A 75 14.35 11.29 20.27
C ILE A 75 15.12 10.32 19.40
N ALA A 76 16.23 10.79 18.81
CA ALA A 76 17.11 9.97 17.99
C ALA A 76 17.59 8.73 18.74
N CYS A 77 17.50 7.57 18.08
CA CYS A 77 17.98 6.30 18.58
C CYS A 77 18.66 5.51 17.47
N ALA A 78 19.51 4.55 17.85
CA ALA A 78 20.18 3.66 16.90
C ALA A 78 19.52 2.28 16.92
N PRO A 79 18.55 1.99 16.04
CA PRO A 79 17.96 0.65 15.93
C PRO A 79 18.99 -0.38 15.51
N SER A 80 18.83 -1.64 15.94
CA SER A 80 19.70 -2.74 15.48
C SER A 80 19.33 -3.14 14.05
N ARG A 81 20.33 -3.48 13.24
CA ARG A 81 20.13 -4.03 11.90
C ARG A 81 20.23 -5.55 11.94
N GLU A 82 19.16 -6.23 11.56
CA GLU A 82 19.08 -7.70 11.50
C GLU A 82 18.66 -8.12 10.10
N GLY A 83 19.65 -8.42 9.25
CA GLY A 83 19.41 -8.65 7.83
C GLY A 83 18.82 -7.41 7.15
N ASN A 84 17.58 -7.53 6.66
CA ASN A 84 16.84 -6.43 6.06
C ASN A 84 15.83 -5.78 7.04
N LEU A 85 15.93 -6.04 8.34
CA LEU A 85 15.08 -5.40 9.35
C LEU A 85 15.86 -4.34 10.12
N LEU A 86 15.23 -3.19 10.37
CA LEU A 86 15.63 -2.29 11.44
C LEU A 86 14.75 -2.56 12.66
N VAL A 87 15.37 -2.89 13.78
CA VAL A 87 14.69 -3.35 14.98
C VAL A 87 14.91 -2.35 16.12
N PHE A 88 13.81 -1.87 16.67
CA PHE A 88 13.72 -1.03 17.85
C PHE A 88 13.35 -1.94 19.02
N ARG A 89 14.26 -2.04 20.00
CA ARG A 89 14.12 -3.00 21.10
C ARG A 89 13.44 -2.36 22.31
N ASN A 90 12.63 -3.14 23.02
CA ASN A 90 11.98 -2.76 24.28
C ASN A 90 11.17 -1.45 24.18
N VAL A 91 10.41 -1.28 23.10
CA VAL A 91 9.52 -0.14 22.89
C VAL A 91 8.32 -0.26 23.82
N THR A 92 7.99 0.82 24.53
CA THR A 92 6.84 0.80 25.46
C THR A 92 5.55 0.97 24.69
N ALA A 93 4.49 0.29 25.11
CA ALA A 93 3.15 0.51 24.59
C ALA A 93 2.79 2.01 24.60
N GLY A 94 2.38 2.53 23.45
CA GLY A 94 1.99 3.91 23.26
C GLY A 94 3.12 4.85 22.81
N ASP A 95 4.38 4.43 22.85
CA ASP A 95 5.48 5.18 22.25
C ASP A 95 5.29 5.30 20.73
N VAL A 96 5.91 6.31 20.12
CA VAL A 96 5.93 6.49 18.67
C VAL A 96 7.33 6.15 18.16
N VAL A 97 7.45 5.02 17.48
CA VAL A 97 8.65 4.65 16.72
C VAL A 97 8.57 5.32 15.37
N GLU A 98 9.64 5.97 14.96
CA GLU A 98 9.72 6.73 13.71
C GLU A 98 10.94 6.28 12.93
N LEU A 99 10.75 6.05 11.63
CA LEU A 99 11.81 5.78 10.67
C LEU A 99 11.74 6.84 9.56
N GLU A 100 12.84 7.54 9.38
CA GLU A 100 13.03 8.52 8.32
C GLU A 100 14.17 8.11 7.37
N HIS A 101 13.98 8.37 6.08
CA HIS A 101 15.01 8.19 5.08
C HIS A 101 14.74 9.11 3.86
N PRO A 102 15.76 9.43 3.04
CA PRO A 102 15.55 10.21 1.83
C PRO A 102 14.75 9.39 0.80
N VAL A 103 13.77 10.03 0.16
CA VAL A 103 13.02 9.45 -0.96
C VAL A 103 13.29 10.25 -2.24
N GLU A 104 13.98 9.62 -3.17
CA GLU A 104 14.35 10.21 -4.46
C GLU A 104 13.50 9.60 -5.57
N THR A 105 13.34 10.36 -6.66
CA THR A 105 12.69 9.85 -7.87
C THR A 105 13.77 9.25 -8.78
N ALA A 106 13.67 7.95 -9.06
CA ALA A 106 14.58 7.23 -9.95
C ALA A 106 13.85 6.83 -11.24
N VAL A 107 14.49 7.06 -12.39
CA VAL A 107 13.98 6.59 -13.68
C VAL A 107 14.67 5.27 -14.03
N VAL A 108 13.89 4.20 -14.11
CA VAL A 108 14.37 2.84 -14.38
C VAL A 108 13.85 2.39 -15.74
N LYS A 109 14.73 1.79 -16.55
CA LYS A 109 14.31 1.16 -17.81
C LYS A 109 13.88 -0.28 -17.54
N GLU A 110 12.64 -0.60 -17.86
CA GLU A 110 12.04 -1.91 -17.64
C GLU A 110 11.54 -2.47 -18.97
N THR A 111 11.66 -3.78 -19.17
CA THR A 111 11.13 -4.46 -20.35
C THR A 111 9.96 -5.34 -19.94
N VAL A 112 8.75 -4.98 -20.40
CA VAL A 112 7.51 -5.68 -20.06
C VAL A 112 6.87 -6.17 -21.35
N ARG A 113 6.66 -7.48 -21.47
CA ARG A 113 6.08 -8.13 -22.66
C ARG A 113 6.77 -7.75 -23.99
N GLY A 114 8.09 -7.49 -23.94
CA GLY A 114 8.90 -7.14 -25.11
C GLY A 114 8.93 -5.65 -25.45
N GLU A 115 8.19 -4.81 -24.71
CA GLU A 115 8.21 -3.35 -24.85
C GLU A 115 9.10 -2.73 -23.78
N GLN A 116 9.85 -1.69 -24.15
CA GLN A 116 10.66 -0.93 -23.21
C GLN A 116 9.87 0.23 -22.63
N TYR A 117 9.89 0.32 -21.32
CA TYR A 117 9.31 1.40 -20.54
C TYR A 117 10.41 2.13 -19.78
N SER A 118 10.27 3.45 -19.65
CA SER A 118 10.97 4.25 -18.65
C SER A 118 9.98 4.54 -17.53
N VAL A 119 10.23 3.96 -16.36
CA VAL A 119 9.35 4.04 -15.19
C VAL A 119 10.00 4.96 -14.17
N SER A 120 9.27 5.99 -13.75
CA SER A 120 9.69 6.89 -12.67
C SER A 120 9.16 6.35 -11.35
N TRP A 121 10.07 5.86 -10.52
CA TRP A 121 9.79 5.34 -9.18
C TRP A 121 10.12 6.39 -8.13
N ARG A 122 9.27 6.52 -7.11
CA ARG A 122 9.53 7.32 -5.90
C ARG A 122 9.18 6.48 -4.69
N GLY A 123 10.20 5.92 -4.04
CA GLY A 123 10.01 4.90 -3.02
C GLY A 123 9.41 3.62 -3.62
N CYS A 124 8.28 3.17 -3.09
CA CYS A 124 7.52 2.03 -3.62
C CYS A 124 6.49 2.39 -4.69
N ASP A 125 6.32 3.68 -5.02
CA ASP A 125 5.28 4.16 -5.92
C ASP A 125 5.82 4.45 -7.33
N VAL A 126 5.07 3.99 -8.34
CA VAL A 126 5.26 4.46 -9.73
C VAL A 126 4.55 5.80 -9.89
N VAL A 127 5.31 6.86 -10.15
CA VAL A 127 4.77 8.22 -10.33
C VAL A 127 4.63 8.63 -11.79
N ASP A 128 5.35 7.99 -12.72
CA ASP A 128 5.14 8.14 -14.16
C ASP A 128 5.67 6.92 -14.92
N ILE A 129 5.19 6.72 -16.15
CA ILE A 129 5.64 5.66 -17.04
C ILE A 129 5.58 6.13 -18.51
N VAL A 130 6.63 5.83 -19.28
CA VAL A 130 6.75 6.20 -20.70
C VAL A 130 7.17 4.97 -21.53
N PRO A 131 6.51 4.65 -22.65
CA PRO A 131 5.34 5.34 -23.21
C PRO A 131 4.11 5.16 -22.32
N ARG A 132 3.26 6.20 -22.28
CA ARG A 132 1.98 6.14 -21.58
C ARG A 132 1.01 5.28 -22.39
N GLY A 133 0.28 4.42 -21.72
CA GLY A 133 -0.81 3.66 -22.35
C GLY A 133 -1.96 4.58 -22.80
N GLU A 134 -2.81 4.07 -23.66
CA GLU A 134 -4.04 4.79 -24.01
C GLU A 134 -4.92 4.99 -22.77
N HIS A 135 -5.62 6.13 -22.73
CA HIS A 135 -6.50 6.45 -21.61
C HIS A 135 -7.66 5.45 -21.55
N LEU A 136 -7.64 4.56 -20.55
CA LEU A 136 -8.75 3.66 -20.31
C LEU A 136 -9.93 4.45 -19.71
N ARG A 137 -10.94 4.74 -20.53
CA ARG A 137 -12.20 5.29 -20.03
C ARG A 137 -12.95 4.20 -19.27
N LEU A 138 -12.79 4.18 -17.93
CA LEU A 138 -13.46 3.21 -17.05
C LEU A 138 -14.98 3.33 -17.08
N TYR A 139 -15.50 4.53 -17.32
CA TYR A 139 -16.91 4.80 -17.49
C TYR A 139 -17.16 5.32 -18.89
N GLN A 140 -17.62 4.42 -19.76
CA GLN A 140 -18.15 4.78 -21.07
C GLN A 140 -19.66 4.61 -20.99
N ARG A 141 -20.36 5.75 -21.01
CA ARG A 141 -21.81 5.75 -21.14
C ARG A 141 -22.15 6.20 -22.53
N ASP A 142 -22.95 5.40 -23.23
CA ASP A 142 -23.63 5.89 -24.42
C ASP A 142 -24.63 6.98 -24.03
N LEU A 143 -24.38 8.21 -24.50
CA LEU A 143 -25.24 9.37 -24.24
C LEU A 143 -26.54 9.33 -25.05
N GLN A 144 -26.62 8.48 -26.08
CA GLN A 144 -27.87 8.24 -26.81
C GLN A 144 -28.87 7.42 -25.99
N ILE A 145 -28.40 6.71 -24.96
CA ILE A 145 -29.25 5.91 -24.07
C ILE A 145 -29.70 6.78 -22.88
N PRO A 146 -31.01 7.06 -22.74
CA PRO A 146 -31.54 7.83 -21.62
C PRO A 146 -31.17 7.25 -20.26
N LYS A 147 -31.04 8.10 -19.24
CA LYS A 147 -30.62 7.65 -17.91
C LYS A 147 -31.78 6.88 -17.27
N TYR A 148 -31.64 5.58 -17.13
CA TYR A 148 -32.54 4.77 -16.32
C TYR A 148 -31.96 4.57 -14.93
N TYR A 149 -32.77 4.77 -13.91
CA TYR A 149 -32.44 4.40 -12.53
C TYR A 149 -33.30 3.20 -12.19
N PRO A 150 -32.71 2.02 -11.91
CA PRO A 150 -33.50 0.86 -11.53
C PRO A 150 -34.28 1.15 -10.26
N SER A 151 -35.55 0.79 -10.27
CA SER A 151 -36.43 0.71 -9.11
C SER A 151 -36.14 -0.56 -8.32
N ALA A 152 -36.68 -0.66 -7.09
CA ALA A 152 -36.52 -1.86 -6.27
C ALA A 152 -37.06 -3.13 -6.97
N ASP A 153 -38.10 -2.98 -7.79
CA ASP A 153 -38.74 -4.08 -8.51
C ASP A 153 -37.88 -4.61 -9.68
N ASP A 154 -36.92 -3.81 -10.18
CA ASP A 154 -35.99 -4.21 -11.25
C ASP A 154 -34.82 -5.08 -10.75
N VAL A 155 -34.62 -5.14 -9.44
CA VAL A 155 -33.49 -5.86 -8.82
C VAL A 155 -33.93 -7.28 -8.47
N HIS A 156 -33.81 -8.19 -9.43
CA HIS A 156 -33.98 -9.61 -9.16
C HIS A 156 -32.78 -10.16 -8.38
N PHE A 157 -32.97 -10.43 -7.10
CA PHE A 157 -31.95 -11.04 -6.24
C PHE A 157 -31.63 -12.46 -6.73
N THR A 158 -30.48 -12.64 -7.38
CA THR A 158 -30.04 -13.93 -7.92
C THR A 158 -29.26 -14.78 -6.91
N GLY A 159 -29.12 -14.33 -5.66
CA GLY A 159 -28.37 -15.03 -4.61
C GLY A 159 -26.84 -14.88 -4.69
N ALA A 160 -26.32 -14.27 -5.76
CA ALA A 160 -24.90 -13.93 -5.89
C ALA A 160 -24.71 -12.42 -5.79
N ALA A 161 -23.77 -11.98 -4.96
CA ALA A 161 -23.36 -10.58 -4.93
C ALA A 161 -22.73 -10.22 -6.28
N ASN A 162 -23.44 -9.43 -7.08
CA ASN A 162 -23.02 -9.04 -8.41
C ASN A 162 -21.99 -7.89 -8.29
N TYR A 163 -20.70 -8.23 -8.30
CA TYR A 163 -19.58 -7.27 -8.25
C TYR A 163 -19.01 -6.92 -9.64
N GLY A 164 -19.76 -7.16 -10.72
CA GLY A 164 -19.34 -6.77 -12.07
C GLY A 164 -19.39 -5.24 -12.26
N PRO A 165 -18.54 -4.64 -13.12
CA PRO A 165 -18.73 -3.26 -13.56
C PRO A 165 -20.15 -3.13 -14.10
N THR A 166 -20.83 -2.03 -13.74
CA THR A 166 -22.24 -1.76 -14.08
C THR A 166 -22.52 -2.13 -15.53
N GLN A 167 -23.08 -3.31 -15.76
CA GLN A 167 -23.35 -3.81 -17.10
C GLN A 167 -24.47 -2.95 -17.67
N GLN A 168 -24.14 -2.08 -18.63
CA GLN A 168 -25.16 -1.61 -19.55
C GLN A 168 -25.59 -2.84 -20.34
N ALA A 169 -26.83 -3.30 -20.13
CA ALA A 169 -27.41 -4.34 -20.94
C ALA A 169 -27.30 -3.91 -22.42
N GLN A 170 -26.53 -4.66 -23.20
CA GLN A 170 -26.52 -4.47 -24.64
C GLN A 170 -27.91 -4.87 -25.14
N GLY A 171 -28.67 -3.88 -25.62
CA GLY A 171 -29.96 -4.13 -26.26
C GLY A 171 -29.78 -5.17 -27.37
N LYS A 172 -30.67 -6.16 -27.41
CA LYS A 172 -30.70 -7.17 -28.48
C LYS A 172 -30.85 -6.44 -29.83
N LYS A 173 -29.92 -6.74 -30.75
CA LYS A 173 -30.08 -6.41 -32.17
C LYS A 173 -31.26 -7.16 -32.77
#